data_AF-A0A445BRL5-F1
#
_entry.id   AF-A0A445BRL5-F1
#
_cell.length_a   1.000
_cell.length_b   1.000
_cell.length_c   1.000
_cell.angle_alpha   90.00
_cell.angle_beta   90.00
_cell.angle_gamma   90.00
#
_symmetry.space_group_name_H-M   'P 1'
#
loop_
_entity.id
_entity.type
_entity.pdbx_description
1 polymer ?
#
loop_
_entity_poly.entity_id
_entity_poly.type
_entity_poly.pdbx_seq_one_letter_code
_entity_poly.pdbx_strand_id
1 'polypeptide(L)'
;MGDTESRGSRVCNSWWNQSGRKQKQKVEVYGEVLSRLKGLNVKEASVPGFDDELWAHFYYLPTRYALDMNVERAQDVLMHKRLLHMARFPTIATGPAIEVRLVQISREALLVHALCSFHPPPAFASSANLELDLCKNQLQAEDKSNNFNFYAHDASNSCRPVHEITISTNDKPKLLSQLTSLISETGLDIQEAHAFSTLDGYSLDVFVVGGWAVEETEKLKHVLAKKMQKLEKQPQLKENGTINTAEQGNTGFKFISSHVNFATNRNDVWDERCLRCEKKIASGSFSDLYKGIFCNQDVAIKVLKDDNLNENIQREFYQEIYILSKIQHKNVVRFFGACTKPPNHYLITGINNF
;
A
#
# COMPACT_ATOMS: atom_id res chain seq x y z
N MET A 1 16.49 35.21 47.50
CA MET A 1 17.32 35.05 46.30
C MET A 1 17.72 33.58 46.28
N GLY A 2 17.02 32.79 45.48
CA GLY A 2 17.20 31.34 45.43
C GLY A 2 17.73 30.97 44.05
N ASP A 3 18.92 30.40 44.01
CA ASP A 3 19.47 29.74 42.85
C ASP A 3 19.30 28.23 43.05
N THR A 4 18.36 27.64 42.31
CA THR A 4 18.25 26.19 42.16
C THR A 4 18.82 25.80 40.80
N GLU A 5 19.96 25.13 40.83
CA GLU A 5 20.65 24.60 39.66
C GLU A 5 19.80 23.58 38.90
N SER A 6 19.83 23.75 37.58
CA SER A 6 19.19 22.96 36.55
C SER A 6 19.81 21.56 36.45
N ARG A 7 19.03 20.51 36.73
CA ARG A 7 19.29 19.15 36.24
C ARG A 7 18.66 18.99 34.86
N GLY A 8 19.40 19.38 33.82
CA GLY A 8 19.03 19.17 32.43
C GLY A 8 20.12 18.44 31.65
N SER A 9 19.99 17.12 31.49
CA SER A 9 20.26 16.43 30.22
C SER A 9 20.04 14.93 30.38
N ARG A 10 19.05 14.37 29.68
CA ARG A 10 19.01 12.95 29.31
C ARG A 10 17.97 12.56 28.25
N VAL A 11 17.21 13.49 27.66
CA VAL A 11 16.10 13.13 26.74
C VAL A 11 16.37 13.49 25.27
N CYS A 12 17.45 14.18 24.94
CA CYS A 12 17.69 14.70 23.57
C CYS A 12 18.19 13.66 22.53
N ASN A 13 18.35 12.38 22.89
CA ASN A 13 18.98 11.39 22.00
C ASN A 13 18.03 10.37 21.35
N SER A 14 16.71 10.38 21.61
CA SER A 14 15.82 9.31 21.11
C SER A 14 15.10 9.61 19.78
N TRP A 15 14.99 10.88 19.36
CA TRP A 15 14.09 11.29 18.27
C TRP A 15 14.72 11.35 16.88
N TRP A 16 15.96 11.88 16.77
CA TRP A 16 16.81 11.75 15.58
C TRP A 16 17.07 10.29 15.20
N ASN A 17 17.03 9.43 16.22
CA ASN A 17 17.19 8.01 16.06
C ASN A 17 16.02 7.34 15.33
N GLN A 18 14.82 7.94 15.16
CA GLN A 18 13.64 7.24 14.60
C GLN A 18 13.44 7.33 13.07
N SER A 19 13.73 8.47 12.43
CA SER A 19 13.88 8.52 10.96
C SER A 19 15.15 7.79 10.52
N GLY A 20 16.21 7.95 11.32
CA GLY A 20 17.35 7.05 11.32
C GLY A 20 16.90 5.60 11.49
N ARG A 21 15.95 5.28 12.38
CA ARG A 21 15.46 3.91 12.64
C ARG A 21 14.69 3.33 11.47
N LYS A 22 13.82 4.08 10.79
CA LYS A 22 13.10 3.56 9.62
C LYS A 22 14.00 3.44 8.39
N GLN A 23 14.88 4.39 8.18
CA GLN A 23 15.91 4.27 7.16
C GLN A 23 16.86 3.12 7.49
N LYS A 24 17.19 2.93 8.76
CA LYS A 24 17.98 1.80 9.27
C LYS A 24 17.21 0.48 9.12
N GLN A 25 15.91 0.44 9.38
CA GLN A 25 15.05 -0.73 9.13
C GLN A 25 15.01 -1.05 7.63
N LYS A 26 14.95 -0.04 6.76
CA LYS A 26 15.06 -0.23 5.31
C LYS A 26 16.42 -0.81 4.92
N VAL A 27 17.51 -0.35 5.54
CA VAL A 27 18.86 -0.93 5.37
C VAL A 27 18.94 -2.36 5.92
N GLU A 28 18.32 -2.63 7.07
CA GLU A 28 18.26 -3.96 7.69
C GLU A 28 17.50 -4.93 6.78
N VAL A 29 16.32 -4.55 6.28
CA VAL A 29 15.54 -5.35 5.32
C VAL A 29 16.33 -5.56 4.03
N TYR A 30 16.98 -4.53 3.49
CA TYR A 30 17.85 -4.66 2.33
C TYR A 30 18.97 -5.68 2.57
N GLY A 31 19.68 -5.58 3.69
CA GLY A 31 20.78 -6.50 4.03
C GLY A 31 20.29 -7.94 4.21
N GLU A 32 19.10 -8.10 4.78
CA GLU A 32 18.45 -9.38 4.97
C GLU A 32 18.01 -10.02 3.63
N VAL A 33 17.40 -9.23 2.74
CA VAL A 33 17.06 -9.65 1.37
C VAL A 33 18.31 -10.02 0.59
N LEU A 34 19.37 -9.19 0.65
CA LEU A 34 20.65 -9.45 0.00
C LEU A 34 21.27 -10.77 0.49
N SER A 35 21.27 -11.00 1.80
CA SER A 35 21.80 -12.22 2.41
C SER A 35 21.03 -13.46 1.95
N ARG A 36 19.69 -13.39 1.89
CA ARG A 36 18.87 -14.48 1.36
C ARG A 36 19.12 -14.74 -0.12
N LEU A 37 19.20 -13.70 -0.95
CA LEU A 37 19.45 -13.85 -2.38
C LEU A 37 20.81 -14.51 -2.66
N LYS A 38 21.85 -14.16 -1.89
CA LYS A 38 23.16 -14.81 -1.95
C LYS A 38 23.10 -16.25 -1.45
N GLY A 39 22.37 -16.52 -0.36
CA GLY A 39 22.19 -17.88 0.18
C GLY A 39 21.40 -18.82 -0.74
N LEU A 40 20.48 -18.29 -1.53
CA LEU A 40 19.71 -19.03 -2.55
C LEU A 40 20.50 -19.31 -3.83
N ASN A 41 21.75 -18.86 -3.92
CA ASN A 41 22.63 -19.02 -5.08
C ASN A 41 22.00 -18.54 -6.39
N VAL A 42 21.28 -17.41 -6.33
CA VAL A 42 20.66 -16.80 -7.52
C VAL A 42 21.78 -16.26 -8.42
N LYS A 43 21.77 -16.64 -9.69
CA LYS A 43 22.81 -16.23 -10.66
C LYS A 43 23.00 -14.71 -10.74
N GLU A 44 21.90 -13.95 -10.67
CA GLU A 44 21.91 -12.48 -10.66
C GLU A 44 22.64 -11.89 -9.45
N ALA A 45 22.57 -12.55 -8.29
CA ALA A 45 23.21 -12.07 -7.06
C ALA A 45 24.74 -12.27 -7.04
N SER A 46 25.28 -13.01 -8.01
CA SER A 46 26.72 -13.24 -8.17
C SER A 46 27.41 -12.24 -9.11
N VAL A 47 26.64 -11.36 -9.76
CA VAL A 47 27.16 -10.39 -10.73
C VAL A 47 27.82 -9.21 -9.98
N PRO A 48 28.98 -8.72 -10.42
CA PRO A 48 29.58 -7.51 -9.85
C PRO A 48 28.63 -6.30 -9.95
N GLY A 49 28.50 -5.52 -8.87
CA GLY A 49 27.60 -4.36 -8.81
C GLY A 49 26.15 -4.68 -8.45
N PHE A 50 25.79 -5.96 -8.28
CA PHE A 50 24.43 -6.37 -7.89
C PHE A 50 23.96 -5.69 -6.59
N ASP A 51 24.83 -5.61 -5.58
CA ASP A 51 24.53 -5.00 -4.29
C ASP A 51 24.09 -3.52 -4.47
N ASP A 52 24.82 -2.77 -5.28
CA ASP A 52 24.52 -1.36 -5.57
C ASP A 52 23.22 -1.20 -6.36
N GLU A 53 22.98 -2.07 -7.35
CA GLU A 53 21.73 -2.06 -8.12
C GLU A 53 20.51 -2.45 -7.28
N LEU A 54 20.67 -3.40 -6.36
CA LEU A 54 19.61 -3.80 -5.44
C LEU A 54 19.32 -2.66 -4.46
N TRP A 55 20.36 -2.01 -3.93
CA TRP A 55 20.19 -0.85 -3.07
C TRP A 55 19.49 0.31 -3.80
N ALA A 56 19.87 0.57 -5.04
CA ALA A 56 19.21 1.57 -5.88
C ALA A 56 17.70 1.27 -6.01
N HIS A 57 17.31 0.02 -6.24
CA HIS A 57 15.90 -0.38 -6.27
C HIS A 57 15.16 -0.04 -4.98
N PHE A 58 15.74 -0.36 -3.82
CA PHE A 58 15.17 0.06 -2.52
C PHE A 58 15.11 1.58 -2.42
N TYR A 59 16.15 2.30 -2.84
CA TYR A 59 16.21 3.76 -2.76
C TYR A 59 15.09 4.45 -3.56
N TYR A 60 14.82 3.98 -4.79
CA TYR A 60 13.76 4.54 -5.64
C TYR A 60 12.35 4.30 -5.12
N LEU A 61 12.16 3.28 -4.28
CA LEU A 61 10.85 2.93 -3.70
C LEU A 61 10.63 3.58 -2.32
N PRO A 62 9.37 3.88 -1.96
CA PRO A 62 9.03 4.42 -0.65
C PRO A 62 9.47 3.49 0.49
N THR A 63 9.75 4.03 1.67
CA THR A 63 10.14 3.21 2.84
C THR A 63 9.12 2.13 3.18
N ARG A 64 7.82 2.38 2.92
CA ARG A 64 6.77 1.38 3.12
C ARG A 64 6.99 0.09 2.31
N TYR A 65 7.56 0.18 1.10
CA TYR A 65 7.90 -1.02 0.32
C TYR A 65 8.77 -1.96 1.16
N ALA A 66 9.87 -1.46 1.74
CA ALA A 66 10.76 -2.30 2.54
C ALA A 66 10.11 -2.82 3.82
N LEU A 67 9.20 -2.06 4.44
CA LEU A 67 8.57 -2.47 5.69
C LEU A 67 7.45 -3.49 5.51
N ASP A 68 6.77 -3.44 4.36
CA ASP A 68 5.62 -4.30 4.07
C ASP A 68 6.04 -5.55 3.26
N MET A 69 7.24 -5.55 2.66
CA MET A 69 7.80 -6.71 1.94
C MET A 69 7.98 -7.93 2.86
N ASN A 70 7.49 -9.09 2.44
CA ASN A 70 7.83 -10.36 3.04
C ASN A 70 9.28 -10.74 2.69
N VAL A 71 10.19 -10.64 3.67
CA VAL A 71 11.61 -10.94 3.47
C VAL A 71 11.91 -12.41 3.16
N GLU A 72 11.01 -13.34 3.49
CA GLU A 72 11.13 -14.76 3.08
C GLU A 72 11.06 -14.91 1.56
N ARG A 73 10.47 -13.91 0.90
CA ARG A 73 10.27 -13.86 -0.55
C ARG A 73 11.23 -12.91 -1.23
N ALA A 74 12.50 -12.96 -0.85
CA ALA A 74 13.54 -12.09 -1.38
C ALA A 74 13.62 -12.08 -2.93
N GLN A 75 13.29 -13.18 -3.61
CA GLN A 75 13.22 -13.23 -5.08
C GLN A 75 12.15 -12.31 -5.69
N ASP A 76 11.11 -11.97 -4.95
CA ASP A 76 10.07 -11.05 -5.43
C ASP A 76 10.63 -9.64 -5.60
N VAL A 77 11.62 -9.25 -4.78
CA VAL A 77 12.33 -7.99 -4.96
C VAL A 77 13.02 -7.94 -6.33
N LEU A 78 13.57 -9.07 -6.79
CA LEU A 78 14.15 -9.16 -8.14
C LEU A 78 13.08 -9.07 -9.22
N MET A 79 11.93 -9.72 -9.03
CA MET A 79 10.79 -9.61 -9.94
C MET A 79 10.30 -8.15 -10.03
N HIS A 80 10.13 -7.46 -8.90
CA HIS A 80 9.80 -6.04 -8.83
C HIS A 80 10.83 -5.16 -9.57
N LYS A 81 12.13 -5.42 -9.36
CA LYS A 81 13.22 -4.71 -10.04
C LYS A 81 13.15 -4.91 -11.56
N ARG A 82 12.90 -6.14 -12.03
CA ARG A 82 12.78 -6.46 -13.46
C ARG A 82 11.57 -5.80 -14.09
N LEU A 83 10.40 -5.82 -13.43
CA LEU A 83 9.20 -5.17 -13.95
C LEU A 83 9.38 -3.66 -14.07
N LEU A 84 9.96 -3.00 -13.06
CA LEU A 84 10.29 -1.59 -13.15
C LEU A 84 11.30 -1.29 -14.27
N HIS A 85 12.29 -2.15 -14.48
CA HIS A 85 13.21 -2.02 -15.60
C HIS A 85 12.50 -2.18 -16.95
N MET A 86 11.59 -3.15 -17.09
CA MET A 86 10.77 -3.34 -18.29
C MET A 86 9.87 -2.13 -18.56
N ALA A 87 9.32 -1.50 -17.52
CA ALA A 87 8.52 -0.28 -17.66
C ALA A 87 9.38 0.92 -18.09
N ARG A 88 10.62 1.03 -17.59
CA ARG A 88 11.58 2.08 -17.98
C ARG A 88 12.07 1.95 -19.41
N PHE A 89 12.32 0.73 -19.83
CA PHE A 89 12.89 0.41 -21.15
C PHE A 89 11.98 -0.59 -21.88
N PRO A 90 10.78 -0.15 -22.30
CA PRO A 90 9.83 -1.04 -22.94
C PRO A 90 10.38 -1.49 -24.30
N THR A 91 10.47 -2.80 -24.49
CA THR A 91 10.81 -3.40 -25.79
C THR A 91 9.59 -4.09 -26.38
N ILE A 92 9.52 -4.17 -27.71
CA ILE A 92 8.43 -4.87 -28.41
C ILE A 92 8.37 -6.35 -27.99
N ALA A 93 9.52 -6.95 -27.66
CA ALA A 93 9.63 -8.36 -27.27
C ALA A 93 9.17 -8.64 -25.83
N THR A 94 9.32 -7.68 -24.91
CA THR A 94 8.98 -7.88 -23.49
C THR A 94 7.51 -7.71 -23.17
N GLY A 95 6.75 -7.02 -24.04
CA GLY A 95 5.35 -6.68 -23.76
C GLY A 95 5.19 -5.75 -22.54
N PRO A 96 3.96 -5.59 -22.01
CA PRO A 96 3.72 -4.83 -20.79
C PRO A 96 4.46 -5.45 -19.60
N ALA A 97 4.95 -4.62 -18.68
CA ALA A 97 5.57 -5.09 -17.46
C ALA A 97 4.50 -5.58 -16.47
N ILE A 98 4.07 -6.84 -16.67
CA ILE A 98 3.09 -7.53 -15.84
C ILE A 98 3.56 -8.95 -15.53
N GLU A 99 3.41 -9.35 -14.27
CA GLU A 99 3.59 -10.71 -13.80
C GLU A 99 2.34 -11.19 -13.07
N VAL A 100 1.96 -12.45 -13.28
CA VAL A 100 0.80 -13.07 -12.64
C VAL A 100 1.21 -14.42 -12.13
N ARG A 101 0.90 -14.72 -10.87
CA ARG A 101 1.23 -16.00 -10.25
C ARG A 101 0.17 -16.43 -9.25
N LEU A 102 0.14 -17.72 -8.96
CA LEU A 102 -0.67 -18.27 -7.89
C LEU A 102 -0.03 -18.01 -6.53
N VAL A 103 -0.85 -17.60 -5.57
CA VAL A 103 -0.45 -17.41 -4.17
C VAL A 103 -1.46 -18.08 -3.25
N GLN A 104 -1.00 -18.50 -2.07
CA GLN A 104 -1.88 -19.06 -1.05
C GLN A 104 -2.09 -18.04 0.06
N ILE A 105 -3.35 -17.79 0.42
CA ILE A 105 -3.67 -17.13 1.68
C ILE A 105 -4.16 -18.21 2.64
N SER A 106 -3.34 -18.54 3.64
CA SER A 106 -3.67 -19.61 4.57
C SER A 106 -4.86 -19.20 5.44
N ARG A 107 -5.96 -19.96 5.34
CA ARG A 107 -6.90 -20.14 6.44
C ARG A 107 -6.42 -21.38 7.18
N GLU A 108 -6.17 -21.28 8.47
CA GLU A 108 -5.64 -22.37 9.30
C GLU A 108 -6.33 -23.70 8.99
N ALA A 109 -5.54 -24.73 8.71
CA ALA A 109 -5.98 -26.11 8.78
C ALA A 109 -4.81 -26.99 9.22
N LEU A 110 -4.70 -27.16 10.53
CA LEU A 110 -4.24 -28.42 11.10
C LEU A 110 -5.08 -29.55 10.46
N LEU A 111 -4.41 -30.61 10.00
CA LEU A 111 -4.95 -31.95 9.64
C LEU A 111 -5.52 -32.25 8.23
N VAL A 112 -5.05 -31.64 7.12
CA VAL A 112 -5.21 -32.28 5.79
C VAL A 112 -3.98 -32.08 4.89
N HIS A 113 -2.90 -32.81 5.19
CA HIS A 113 -1.80 -33.02 4.24
C HIS A 113 -2.28 -33.96 3.11
N ALA A 114 -2.49 -33.45 1.89
CA ALA A 114 -2.19 -34.17 0.64
C ALA A 114 -2.55 -33.46 -0.69
N LEU A 115 -3.43 -32.45 -0.76
CA LEU A 115 -4.01 -32.03 -2.07
C LEU A 115 -3.99 -30.53 -2.41
N CYS A 116 -3.56 -29.63 -1.52
CA CYS A 116 -3.35 -28.23 -1.90
C CYS A 116 -1.94 -28.05 -2.46
N SER A 117 -1.83 -27.58 -3.71
CA SER A 117 -0.57 -27.13 -4.30
C SER A 117 0.16 -26.19 -3.35
N PHE A 118 1.45 -26.46 -3.09
CA PHE A 118 2.33 -25.60 -2.28
C PHE A 118 2.61 -24.29 -3.02
N HIS A 119 1.63 -23.39 -3.07
CA HIS A 119 1.82 -22.05 -3.62
C HIS A 119 2.38 -21.12 -2.54
N PRO A 120 3.35 -20.27 -2.87
CA PRO A 120 4.02 -19.46 -1.87
C PRO A 120 3.15 -18.23 -1.50
N PRO A 121 3.34 -17.61 -0.32
CA PRO A 121 2.44 -16.54 0.18
C PRO A 121 2.55 -15.22 -0.60
N PRO A 122 1.65 -14.24 -0.47
CA PRO A 122 1.80 -12.95 -1.15
C PRO A 122 3.08 -12.18 -0.77
N ALA A 123 3.53 -11.28 -1.64
CA ALA A 123 4.76 -10.47 -1.48
C ALA A 123 4.66 -9.40 -0.39
N PHE A 124 3.44 -8.88 -0.13
CA PHE A 124 3.18 -7.73 0.75
C PHE A 124 2.07 -7.96 1.80
N ALA A 125 1.56 -9.19 1.92
CA ALA A 125 0.49 -9.44 2.87
C ALA A 125 1.02 -9.40 4.32
N SER A 126 0.30 -8.67 5.17
CA SER A 126 0.51 -8.67 6.62
C SER A 126 0.08 -10.01 7.21
N SER A 127 0.98 -10.63 7.97
CA SER A 127 0.83 -11.90 8.67
C SER A 127 -0.18 -11.89 9.83
N ALA A 128 -1.32 -11.19 9.73
CA ALA A 128 -2.32 -11.15 10.81
C ALA A 128 -3.78 -10.80 10.45
N ASN A 129 -4.13 -10.43 9.21
CA ASN A 129 -5.47 -9.85 8.93
C ASN A 129 -6.31 -10.56 7.85
N LEU A 130 -5.97 -11.79 7.46
CA LEU A 130 -6.93 -12.67 6.77
C LEU A 130 -7.50 -13.78 7.69
N GLU A 131 -7.31 -13.63 8.99
CA GLU A 131 -7.93 -14.44 10.04
C GLU A 131 -9.02 -13.63 10.74
N LEU A 132 -10.06 -14.34 11.18
CA LEU A 132 -11.29 -13.86 11.83
C LEU A 132 -12.38 -13.34 10.88
N ASP A 133 -13.18 -14.26 10.34
CA ASP A 133 -14.64 -14.02 10.32
C ASP A 133 -15.54 -15.28 10.31
N LEU A 134 -15.03 -16.47 10.69
CA LEU A 134 -15.86 -17.69 10.66
C LEU A 134 -15.89 -18.56 11.93
N CYS A 135 -15.17 -18.22 13.01
CA CYS A 135 -15.12 -19.08 14.20
C CYS A 135 -15.88 -18.59 15.44
N LYS A 136 -16.71 -17.54 15.36
CA LYS A 136 -17.48 -17.07 16.53
C LYS A 136 -18.92 -17.59 16.65
N ASN A 137 -19.47 -18.25 15.63
CA ASN A 137 -20.91 -18.57 15.61
C ASN A 137 -21.30 -20.05 15.74
N GLN A 138 -20.37 -20.98 16.03
CA GLN A 138 -20.70 -22.42 15.99
C GLN A 138 -20.18 -23.28 17.15
N LEU A 139 -19.94 -22.68 18.32
CA LEU A 139 -19.74 -23.45 19.57
C LEU A 139 -20.95 -23.31 20.50
N GLN A 140 -22.12 -23.72 20.03
CA GLN A 140 -23.23 -24.18 20.89
C GLN A 140 -24.00 -25.28 20.15
N ALA A 141 -23.59 -26.53 20.37
CA ALA A 141 -24.46 -27.71 20.42
C ALA A 141 -23.60 -28.96 20.65
N GLU A 142 -23.65 -29.51 21.86
CA GLU A 142 -23.39 -30.94 22.08
C GLU A 142 -24.55 -31.73 21.44
N ASP A 143 -24.29 -32.81 20.69
CA ASP A 143 -24.64 -34.17 21.13
C ASP A 143 -24.21 -35.29 20.16
N LYS A 144 -24.10 -36.48 20.76
CA LYS A 144 -23.54 -37.75 20.26
C LYS A 144 -24.34 -38.41 19.12
N SER A 145 -23.66 -39.02 18.15
CA SER A 145 -23.71 -40.47 17.82
C SER A 145 -23.18 -40.77 16.41
N ASN A 146 -22.51 -41.92 16.29
CA ASN A 146 -21.90 -42.45 15.07
C ASN A 146 -22.93 -42.58 13.94
N ASN A 147 -22.64 -41.94 12.79
CA ASN A 147 -23.06 -42.48 11.50
C ASN A 147 -21.94 -42.28 10.47
N PHE A 148 -21.45 -43.42 9.97
CA PHE A 148 -20.55 -43.55 8.84
C PHE A 148 -21.24 -42.99 7.58
N ASN A 149 -20.47 -42.32 6.71
CA ASN A 149 -20.82 -41.84 5.36
C ASN A 149 -21.66 -40.55 5.22
N PHE A 150 -21.07 -39.39 5.51
CA PHE A 150 -21.48 -38.14 4.82
C PHE A 150 -20.36 -37.12 4.50
N TYR A 151 -19.08 -37.39 4.81
CA TYR A 151 -18.02 -36.36 4.69
C TYR A 151 -17.27 -36.30 3.35
N ALA A 152 -17.83 -36.80 2.25
CA ALA A 152 -17.17 -36.75 0.95
C ALA A 152 -17.65 -35.59 0.04
N HIS A 153 -18.63 -34.80 0.46
CA HIS A 153 -19.27 -33.81 -0.43
C HIS A 153 -19.10 -32.33 -0.07
N ASP A 154 -18.40 -31.97 1.02
CA ASP A 154 -18.29 -30.57 1.45
C ASP A 154 -16.85 -30.07 1.69
N ALA A 155 -15.84 -30.87 1.30
CA ALA A 155 -14.43 -30.47 1.38
C ALA A 155 -13.95 -29.61 0.19
N SER A 156 -14.82 -29.30 -0.78
CA SER A 156 -14.47 -28.57 -2.00
C SER A 156 -14.59 -27.04 -1.88
N ASN A 157 -14.93 -26.51 -0.70
CA ASN A 157 -15.30 -25.09 -0.53
C ASN A 157 -14.29 -24.20 0.21
N SER A 158 -13.10 -24.68 0.60
CA SER A 158 -12.21 -23.88 1.49
C SER A 158 -11.01 -23.19 0.84
N CYS A 159 -10.67 -23.46 -0.42
CA CYS A 159 -9.54 -22.79 -1.09
C CYS A 159 -10.00 -22.13 -2.39
N ARG A 160 -10.45 -20.88 -2.30
CA ARG A 160 -10.63 -20.08 -3.52
C ARG A 160 -9.23 -19.80 -4.10
N PRO A 161 -9.02 -20.05 -5.40
CA PRO A 161 -7.74 -19.74 -6.02
C PRO A 161 -7.48 -18.23 -5.96
N VAL A 162 -6.28 -17.87 -5.53
CA VAL A 162 -5.85 -16.49 -5.43
C VAL A 162 -4.63 -16.29 -6.31
N HIS A 163 -4.65 -15.20 -7.06
CA HIS A 163 -3.55 -14.78 -7.90
C HIS A 163 -2.98 -13.49 -7.36
N GLU A 164 -1.66 -13.37 -7.41
CA GLU A 164 -0.98 -12.10 -7.25
C GLU A 164 -0.60 -11.57 -8.63
N ILE A 165 -1.04 -10.36 -8.91
CA ILE A 165 -0.80 -9.63 -10.14
C ILE A 165 0.11 -8.47 -9.78
N THR A 166 1.31 -8.44 -10.34
CA THR A 166 2.22 -7.30 -10.21
C THR A 166 2.33 -6.57 -11.54
N ILE A 167 2.12 -5.26 -11.51
CA ILE A 167 2.12 -4.39 -12.67
C ILE A 167 3.12 -3.26 -12.42
N SER A 168 3.91 -2.93 -13.44
CA SER A 168 4.70 -1.70 -13.43
C SER A 168 4.46 -0.87 -14.69
N THR A 169 4.21 0.42 -14.51
CA THR A 169 3.95 1.37 -15.60
C THR A 169 4.45 2.76 -15.21
N ASN A 170 4.41 3.73 -16.13
CA ASN A 170 4.54 5.14 -15.76
C ASN A 170 3.46 5.52 -14.75
N ASP A 171 3.87 6.19 -13.68
CA ASP A 171 2.95 6.75 -12.70
C ASP A 171 2.25 7.97 -13.34
N LYS A 172 0.93 7.93 -13.39
CA LYS A 172 0.10 8.96 -14.03
C LYS A 172 -1.22 9.10 -13.30
N PRO A 173 -1.87 10.28 -13.38
CA PRO A 173 -3.16 10.48 -12.77
C PRO A 173 -4.17 9.41 -13.18
N LYS A 174 -4.95 8.92 -12.22
CA LYS A 174 -5.97 7.87 -12.40
C LYS A 174 -5.43 6.48 -12.77
N LEU A 175 -4.11 6.24 -12.75
CA LEU A 175 -3.53 4.92 -13.05
C LEU A 175 -4.20 3.80 -12.24
N LEU A 176 -4.24 3.92 -10.91
CA LEU A 176 -4.83 2.90 -10.04
C LEU A 176 -6.31 2.64 -10.38
N SER A 177 -7.06 3.68 -10.73
CA SER A 177 -8.46 3.55 -11.18
C SER A 177 -8.55 2.81 -12.51
N GLN A 178 -7.66 3.07 -13.46
CA GLN A 178 -7.61 2.37 -14.73
C GLN A 178 -7.26 0.89 -14.55
N LEU A 179 -6.26 0.58 -13.70
CA LEU A 179 -5.86 -0.79 -13.39
C LEU A 179 -6.98 -1.54 -12.67
N THR A 180 -7.60 -0.92 -11.66
CA THR A 180 -8.74 -1.50 -10.94
C THR A 180 -9.90 -1.78 -11.89
N SER A 181 -10.25 -0.86 -12.79
CA SER A 181 -11.29 -1.08 -13.81
C SER A 181 -10.94 -2.27 -14.71
N LEU A 182 -9.70 -2.34 -15.19
CA LEU A 182 -9.23 -3.41 -16.06
C LEU A 182 -9.33 -4.79 -15.38
N ILE A 183 -8.96 -4.86 -14.09
CA ILE A 183 -9.04 -6.07 -13.27
C ILE A 183 -10.52 -6.47 -13.08
N SER A 184 -11.39 -5.54 -12.68
CA SER A 184 -12.82 -5.80 -12.49
C SER A 184 -13.54 -6.20 -13.80
N GLU A 185 -13.21 -5.57 -14.92
CA GLU A 185 -13.72 -5.94 -16.26
C GLU A 185 -13.25 -7.34 -16.71
N THR A 186 -12.24 -7.90 -16.06
CA THR A 186 -11.76 -9.26 -16.30
C THR A 186 -12.53 -10.28 -15.43
N GLY A 187 -13.41 -9.82 -14.53
CA GLY A 187 -14.16 -10.66 -13.61
C GLY A 187 -13.36 -11.08 -12.39
N LEU A 188 -12.28 -10.36 -12.08
CA LEU A 188 -11.44 -10.62 -10.91
C LEU A 188 -11.92 -9.80 -9.71
N ASP A 189 -11.88 -10.42 -8.53
CA ASP A 189 -12.22 -9.79 -7.26
C ASP A 189 -10.95 -9.38 -6.53
N ILE A 190 -10.71 -8.07 -6.37
CA ILE A 190 -9.54 -7.55 -5.66
C ILE A 190 -9.74 -7.74 -4.15
N GLN A 191 -8.84 -8.48 -3.53
CA GLN A 191 -8.80 -8.72 -2.08
C GLN A 191 -7.80 -7.77 -1.40
N GLU A 192 -6.67 -7.50 -2.04
CA GLU A 192 -5.63 -6.62 -1.53
C GLU A 192 -5.00 -5.83 -2.69
N ALA A 193 -4.59 -4.60 -2.42
CA ALA A 193 -3.92 -3.76 -3.40
C ALA A 193 -2.82 -2.92 -2.72
N HIS A 194 -1.61 -3.03 -3.24
CA HIS A 194 -0.43 -2.27 -2.83
C HIS A 194 0.07 -1.46 -4.01
N ALA A 195 0.08 -0.14 -3.91
CA ALA A 195 0.62 0.73 -4.95
C ALA A 195 1.87 1.42 -4.43
N PHE A 196 2.95 1.49 -5.22
CA PHE A 196 4.19 2.17 -4.84
C PHE A 196 4.65 3.08 -5.97
N SER A 197 4.58 4.40 -5.75
CA SER A 197 5.19 5.38 -6.63
C SER A 197 6.69 5.47 -6.39
N THR A 198 7.47 5.36 -7.45
CA THR A 198 8.93 5.51 -7.43
C THR A 198 9.34 6.96 -7.59
N LEU A 199 10.56 7.29 -7.13
CA LEU A 199 11.11 8.64 -7.25
C LEU A 199 11.34 9.08 -8.71
N ASP A 200 11.45 8.14 -9.64
CA ASP A 200 11.66 8.38 -11.07
C ASP A 200 10.37 8.37 -11.90
N GLY A 201 9.19 8.40 -11.26
CA GLY A 201 7.90 8.61 -11.94
C GLY A 201 7.28 7.34 -12.53
N TYR A 202 7.66 6.16 -12.02
CA TYR A 202 7.02 4.88 -12.31
C TYR A 202 6.20 4.39 -11.11
N SER A 203 5.25 3.50 -11.35
CA SER A 203 4.48 2.82 -10.33
C SER A 203 4.82 1.33 -10.32
N LEU A 204 4.75 0.73 -9.14
CA LEU A 204 4.72 -0.71 -8.90
C LEU A 204 3.43 -1.02 -8.14
N ASP A 205 2.48 -1.67 -8.80
CA ASP A 205 1.16 -1.99 -8.26
C ASP A 205 1.03 -3.52 -8.12
N VAL A 206 0.74 -4.00 -6.92
CA VAL A 206 0.53 -5.42 -6.60
C VAL A 206 -0.90 -5.62 -6.14
N PHE A 207 -1.61 -6.52 -6.81
CA PHE A 207 -2.98 -6.89 -6.49
C PHE A 207 -3.05 -8.36 -6.12
N VAL A 208 -3.69 -8.67 -5.01
CA VAL A 208 -4.11 -10.02 -4.66
C VAL A 208 -5.57 -10.16 -5.06
N VAL A 209 -5.86 -11.09 -5.96
CA VAL A 209 -7.18 -11.22 -6.58
C VAL A 209 -7.70 -12.65 -6.51
N GLY A 210 -9.02 -12.80 -6.37
CA GLY A 210 -9.72 -14.07 -6.60
C GLY A 210 -10.52 -14.06 -7.91
N GLY A 211 -11.20 -15.18 -8.18
CA GLY A 211 -12.18 -15.26 -9.27
C GLY A 211 -11.64 -15.83 -10.59
N TRP A 212 -10.42 -16.40 -10.59
CA TRP A 212 -9.85 -17.05 -11.78
C TRP A 212 -9.42 -18.49 -11.51
N ALA A 213 -9.59 -19.37 -12.50
CA ALA A 213 -9.21 -20.77 -12.38
C ALA A 213 -7.68 -20.95 -12.31
N VAL A 214 -7.21 -21.89 -11.48
CA VAL A 214 -5.76 -22.13 -11.24
C VAL A 214 -5.06 -22.55 -12.52
N GLU A 215 -5.72 -23.42 -13.29
CA GLU A 215 -5.22 -24.05 -14.51
C GLU A 215 -5.03 -23.04 -15.66
N GLU A 216 -5.61 -21.85 -15.53
CA GLU A 216 -5.63 -20.80 -16.55
C GLU A 216 -4.77 -19.58 -16.19
N THR A 217 -3.77 -19.73 -15.31
CA THR A 217 -2.91 -18.61 -14.85
C THR A 217 -2.18 -17.90 -16.00
N GLU A 218 -1.61 -18.65 -16.94
CA GLU A 218 -0.95 -18.06 -18.13
C GLU A 218 -1.95 -17.35 -19.05
N LYS A 219 -3.17 -17.89 -19.16
CA LYS A 219 -4.25 -17.24 -19.91
C LYS A 219 -4.66 -15.92 -19.25
N LEU A 220 -4.70 -15.88 -17.91
CA LEU A 220 -4.95 -14.64 -17.18
C LEU A 220 -3.89 -13.59 -17.49
N LYS A 221 -2.60 -13.95 -17.39
CA LYS A 221 -1.48 -13.06 -17.74
C LYS A 221 -1.64 -12.52 -19.15
N HIS A 222 -1.95 -13.38 -20.12
CA HIS A 222 -2.14 -12.98 -21.50
C HIS A 222 -3.33 -12.02 -21.69
N VAL A 223 -4.48 -12.29 -21.06
CA VAL A 223 -5.68 -11.43 -21.11
C VAL A 223 -5.38 -10.04 -20.54
N LEU A 224 -4.73 -9.98 -19.38
CA LEU A 224 -4.39 -8.71 -18.73
C LEU A 224 -3.37 -7.93 -19.57
N ALA A 225 -2.31 -8.58 -20.05
CA ALA A 225 -1.31 -7.94 -20.92
C ALA A 225 -1.95 -7.37 -22.20
N LYS A 226 -2.86 -8.10 -22.84
CA LYS A 226 -3.58 -7.63 -24.03
C LYS A 226 -4.47 -6.42 -23.73
N LYS A 227 -5.19 -6.44 -22.60
CA LYS A 227 -6.01 -5.30 -22.16
C LYS A 227 -5.14 -4.07 -21.84
N MET A 228 -3.98 -4.26 -21.21
CA MET A 228 -3.04 -3.18 -20.90
C MET A 228 -2.47 -2.51 -22.15
N GLN A 229 -2.06 -3.30 -23.16
CA GLN A 229 -1.61 -2.73 -24.44
C GLN A 229 -2.71 -1.90 -25.12
N LYS A 230 -3.98 -2.28 -24.96
CA LYS A 230 -5.11 -1.52 -25.49
C LYS A 230 -5.30 -0.20 -24.73
N LEU A 231 -5.07 -0.20 -23.41
CA LEU A 231 -5.16 1.00 -22.56
C LEU A 231 -4.09 2.03 -22.93
N GLU A 232 -2.87 1.60 -23.27
CA GLU A 232 -1.79 2.50 -23.71
C GLU A 232 -2.02 3.10 -25.10
N LYS A 233 -2.72 2.38 -25.97
CA LYS A 233 -3.02 2.81 -27.35
C LYS A 233 -4.19 3.79 -27.46
N GLN A 234 -4.94 4.05 -26.38
CA GLN A 234 -6.01 5.05 -26.40
C GLN A 234 -5.43 6.45 -26.17
N PRO A 235 -5.56 7.38 -27.14
CA PRO A 235 -5.24 8.79 -26.92
C PRO A 235 -6.22 9.34 -25.89
N GLN A 236 -5.71 10.04 -24.88
CA GLN A 236 -6.55 10.70 -23.89
C GLN A 236 -7.52 11.66 -24.58
N LEU A 237 -8.82 11.51 -24.33
CA LEU A 237 -9.80 12.53 -24.68
C LEU A 237 -9.38 13.83 -23.99
N LYS A 238 -9.00 14.81 -24.81
CA LYS A 238 -8.70 16.16 -24.37
C LYS A 238 -9.94 16.72 -23.68
N GLU A 239 -9.87 16.93 -22.37
CA GLU A 239 -10.76 17.88 -21.71
C GLU A 239 -10.39 19.27 -22.25
N ASN A 240 -11.18 19.74 -23.22
CA ASN A 240 -11.14 21.09 -23.71
C ASN A 240 -11.67 22.03 -22.63
N GLY A 241 -10.75 22.69 -21.93
CA GLY A 241 -11.00 23.91 -21.15
C GLY A 241 -9.94 24.94 -21.54
N THR A 242 -10.20 25.66 -22.62
CA THR A 242 -9.35 26.71 -23.18
C THR A 242 -9.11 27.84 -22.18
N ILE A 243 -7.85 28.09 -21.82
CA ILE A 243 -7.31 29.46 -21.65
C ILE A 243 -5.93 29.49 -22.31
N ASN A 244 -5.78 30.40 -23.27
CA ASN A 244 -4.59 30.58 -24.10
C ASN A 244 -3.41 31.20 -23.32
N THR A 245 -2.26 30.54 -23.45
CA THR A 245 -0.92 31.05 -23.79
C THR A 245 -0.43 32.41 -23.25
N ALA A 246 0.61 32.35 -22.40
CA ALA A 246 1.87 33.07 -22.59
C ALA A 246 3.01 32.34 -21.84
N GLU A 247 4.20 32.37 -22.45
CA GLU A 247 5.30 31.42 -22.28
C GLU A 247 6.24 31.69 -21.09
N GLN A 248 7.05 30.65 -20.81
CA GLN A 248 8.41 30.61 -20.23
C GLN A 248 8.60 30.09 -18.79
N GLY A 249 9.19 28.89 -18.71
CA GLY A 249 10.26 28.52 -17.76
C GLY A 249 9.90 28.17 -16.31
N ASN A 250 9.54 26.92 -16.03
CA ASN A 250 9.95 26.08 -14.88
C ASN A 250 8.97 24.91 -14.70
N THR A 251 9.37 23.69 -15.05
CA THR A 251 8.65 22.46 -14.64
C THR A 251 9.02 22.10 -13.20
N GLY A 252 8.64 22.96 -12.26
CA GLY A 252 8.46 22.60 -10.87
C GLY A 252 6.96 22.57 -10.64
N PHE A 253 6.43 21.46 -10.10
CA PHE A 253 5.06 21.42 -9.61
C PHE A 253 4.85 22.65 -8.73
N LYS A 254 4.04 23.60 -9.22
CA LYS A 254 3.74 24.85 -8.52
C LYS A 254 2.93 24.45 -7.30
N PHE A 255 3.64 24.19 -6.22
CA PHE A 255 3.12 23.94 -4.89
C PHE A 255 2.08 25.03 -4.66
N ILE A 256 0.82 24.64 -4.50
CA ILE A 256 -0.21 25.55 -4.03
C ILE A 256 0.10 25.77 -2.55
N SER A 257 1.15 26.56 -2.30
CA SER A 257 1.40 27.21 -1.03
C SER A 257 0.37 28.32 -0.89
N SER A 258 -0.86 27.94 -0.58
CA SER A 258 -1.88 28.87 -0.11
C SER A 258 -2.82 28.09 0.79
N HIS A 259 -2.51 28.11 2.09
CA HIS A 259 -3.34 27.71 3.23
C HIS A 259 -4.72 27.14 2.88
N VAL A 260 -4.81 25.80 2.84
CA VAL A 260 -6.00 25.11 2.38
C VAL A 260 -6.74 24.51 3.58
N ASN A 261 -7.87 25.14 3.94
CA ASN A 261 -8.87 24.57 4.85
C ASN A 261 -10.03 24.05 3.97
N PHE A 262 -10.16 22.73 3.78
CA PHE A 262 -11.29 22.16 3.02
C PHE A 262 -12.36 21.59 3.96
N ALA A 263 -13.58 22.14 3.93
CA ALA A 263 -14.78 21.48 4.45
C ALA A 263 -15.51 20.73 3.34
N THR A 264 -16.06 19.58 3.70
CA THR A 264 -16.82 18.64 2.85
C THR A 264 -18.21 19.10 2.42
N ASN A 265 -18.56 20.37 2.58
CA ASN A 265 -19.77 20.93 1.99
C ASN A 265 -19.61 22.45 1.86
N ARG A 266 -20.10 23.01 0.75
CA ARG A 266 -19.90 24.41 0.34
C ARG A 266 -20.33 25.49 1.37
N ASN A 267 -20.95 25.12 2.48
CA ASN A 267 -21.50 26.03 3.49
C ASN A 267 -21.13 25.69 4.96
N ASP A 268 -20.32 24.66 5.24
CA ASP A 268 -19.91 24.38 6.63
C ASP A 268 -18.67 25.19 7.00
N VAL A 269 -18.86 26.16 7.89
CA VAL A 269 -17.77 26.95 8.49
C VAL A 269 -16.93 26.01 9.35
N TRP A 270 -15.67 25.83 8.97
CA TRP A 270 -14.66 25.19 9.82
C TRP A 270 -14.50 25.95 11.12
N ASP A 271 -14.82 25.32 12.24
CA ASP A 271 -14.43 25.82 13.55
C ASP A 271 -13.43 24.85 14.18
N GLU A 272 -12.16 25.28 14.24
CA GLU A 272 -11.07 24.53 14.89
C GLU A 272 -11.41 24.23 16.37
N ARG A 273 -12.27 25.03 17.00
CA ARG A 273 -12.76 24.81 18.37
C ARG A 273 -13.64 23.57 18.52
N CYS A 274 -14.15 23.02 17.42
CA CYS A 274 -14.97 21.82 17.42
C CYS A 274 -14.15 20.53 17.39
N LEU A 275 -12.82 20.60 17.24
CA LEU A 275 -11.93 19.45 17.25
C LEU A 275 -11.36 19.21 18.64
N ARG A 276 -11.57 18.02 19.19
CA ARG A 276 -10.98 17.59 20.46
C ARG A 276 -10.25 16.26 20.26
N CYS A 277 -8.93 16.27 20.45
CA CYS A 277 -8.16 15.03 20.56
C CYS A 277 -8.38 14.40 21.95
N GLU A 278 -8.71 13.11 21.99
CA GLU A 278 -8.98 12.42 23.25
C GLU A 278 -7.85 11.46 23.60
N LYS A 279 -7.76 10.35 22.85
CA LYS A 279 -6.88 9.24 23.17
C LYS A 279 -6.03 8.90 21.96
N LYS A 280 -4.73 8.77 22.16
CA LYS A 280 -3.85 8.20 21.13
C LYS A 280 -4.21 6.73 20.90
N ILE A 281 -4.63 6.40 19.68
CA ILE A 281 -4.98 5.05 19.26
C ILE A 281 -3.72 4.31 18.83
N ALA A 282 -2.90 4.94 17.99
CA ALA A 282 -1.73 4.33 17.40
C ALA A 282 -0.62 5.36 17.17
N SER A 283 0.62 4.88 17.06
CA SER A 283 1.76 5.69 16.65
C SER A 283 2.39 5.06 15.41
N GLY A 284 2.34 5.78 14.30
CA GLY A 284 3.10 5.47 13.10
C GLY A 284 4.49 6.14 13.14
N SER A 285 5.26 6.00 12.07
CA SER A 285 6.58 6.68 12.01
C SER A 285 6.47 8.18 11.93
N PHE A 286 5.66 8.64 10.99
CA PHE A 286 5.58 10.04 10.61
C PHE A 286 4.34 10.71 11.15
N SER A 287 3.37 9.92 11.64
CA SER A 287 2.12 10.44 12.19
C SER A 287 1.69 9.65 13.41
N ASP A 288 1.02 10.32 14.33
CA ASP A 288 0.26 9.71 15.40
C ASP A 288 -1.23 9.71 15.07
N LEU A 289 -1.92 8.63 15.43
CA LEU A 289 -3.36 8.51 15.24
C LEU A 289 -4.05 8.65 16.58
N TYR A 290 -4.98 9.57 16.68
CA TYR A 290 -5.79 9.82 17.86
C TYR A 290 -7.26 9.54 17.56
N LYS A 291 -7.98 9.04 18.56
CA LYS A 291 -9.42 9.18 18.65
C LYS A 291 -9.68 10.61 19.05
N GLY A 292 -10.63 11.25 18.39
CA GLY A 292 -11.13 12.54 18.81
C GLY A 292 -12.60 12.71 18.49
N ILE A 293 -13.10 13.89 18.80
CA ILE A 293 -14.45 14.32 18.49
C ILE A 293 -14.34 15.54 17.58
N PHE A 294 -15.09 15.52 16.48
CA PHE A 294 -15.26 16.67 15.59
C PHE A 294 -16.75 16.91 15.36
N CYS A 295 -17.25 18.09 15.74
CA CYS A 295 -18.67 18.44 15.63
C CYS A 295 -19.62 17.37 16.23
N ASN A 296 -19.30 16.87 17.43
CA ASN A 296 -20.00 15.78 18.13
C ASN A 296 -19.99 14.42 17.41
N GLN A 297 -19.09 14.20 16.46
CA GLN A 297 -18.88 12.91 15.82
C GLN A 297 -17.51 12.33 16.19
N ASP A 298 -17.48 11.04 16.47
CA ASP A 298 -16.25 10.28 16.68
C ASP A 298 -15.41 10.24 15.40
N VAL A 299 -14.17 10.71 15.49
CA VAL A 299 -13.23 10.84 14.36
C VAL A 299 -11.85 10.28 14.70
N ALA A 300 -11.16 9.86 13.65
CA ALA A 300 -9.74 9.57 13.68
C ALA A 300 -8.96 10.81 13.25
N ILE A 301 -8.00 11.23 14.07
CA ILE A 301 -7.16 12.41 13.84
C ILE A 301 -5.73 11.91 13.65
N LYS A 302 -5.27 11.91 12.42
CA LYS A 302 -3.90 11.57 12.06
C LYS A 302 -3.06 12.85 12.07
N VAL A 303 -2.19 12.99 13.06
CA VAL A 303 -1.31 14.16 13.27
C VAL A 303 0.08 13.82 12.77
N LEU A 304 0.61 14.58 11.82
CA LEU A 304 1.99 14.44 11.35
C LEU A 304 2.94 14.99 12.43
N LYS A 305 4.03 14.27 12.70
CA LYS A 305 5.03 14.65 13.70
C LYS A 305 6.00 15.66 13.09
N ASP A 306 6.33 16.70 13.86
CA ASP A 306 7.14 17.83 13.37
C ASP A 306 8.65 17.47 13.28
N ASP A 307 9.12 16.54 14.11
CA ASP A 307 10.56 16.33 14.38
C ASP A 307 11.38 15.77 13.21
N ASN A 308 10.76 15.47 12.07
CA ASN A 308 11.40 14.82 10.92
C ASN A 308 10.74 15.15 9.56
N LEU A 309 10.12 16.32 9.43
CA LEU A 309 9.47 16.72 8.17
C LEU A 309 10.52 16.88 7.06
N ASN A 310 10.61 15.88 6.19
CA ASN A 310 11.28 16.01 4.89
C ASN A 310 10.23 16.21 3.78
N GLU A 311 10.67 16.71 2.63
CA GLU A 311 9.77 17.01 1.50
C GLU A 311 8.99 15.79 1.02
N ASN A 312 9.55 14.58 1.13
CA ASN A 312 8.86 13.35 0.71
C ASN A 312 7.70 12.98 1.65
N ILE A 313 7.91 13.07 2.96
CA ILE A 313 6.87 12.81 3.97
C ILE A 313 5.74 13.83 3.86
N GLN A 314 6.09 15.12 3.69
CA GLN A 314 5.11 16.17 3.46
C GLN A 314 4.32 15.90 2.17
N ARG A 315 5.00 15.52 1.08
CA ARG A 315 4.36 15.16 -0.19
C ARG A 315 3.39 13.99 -0.04
N GLU A 316 3.78 12.92 0.65
CA GLU A 316 2.91 11.77 0.93
C GLU A 316 1.67 12.19 1.74
N PHE A 317 1.85 13.03 2.76
CA PHE A 317 0.75 13.54 3.57
C PHE A 317 -0.22 14.42 2.76
N TYR A 318 0.29 15.31 1.92
CA TYR A 318 -0.56 16.13 1.04
C TYR A 318 -1.28 15.30 -0.02
N GLN A 319 -0.63 14.25 -0.54
CA GLN A 319 -1.26 13.32 -1.47
C GLN A 319 -2.40 12.55 -0.81
N GLU A 320 -2.22 12.09 0.42
CA GLU A 320 -3.27 11.42 1.21
C GLU A 320 -4.48 12.35 1.42
N ILE A 321 -4.24 13.61 1.83
CA ILE A 321 -5.30 14.62 1.97
C ILE A 321 -6.01 14.84 0.64
N TYR A 322 -5.26 15.02 -0.45
CA TYR A 322 -5.83 15.27 -1.76
C TYR A 322 -6.75 14.13 -2.20
N ILE A 323 -6.28 12.87 -2.10
CA ILE A 323 -7.05 11.69 -2.49
C ILE A 323 -8.33 11.59 -1.66
N LEU A 324 -8.22 11.65 -0.33
CA LEU A 324 -9.38 11.51 0.56
C LEU A 324 -10.37 12.67 0.41
N SER A 325 -9.90 13.88 0.07
CA SER A 325 -10.78 15.03 -0.19
C SER A 325 -11.65 14.88 -1.44
N LYS A 326 -11.31 13.97 -2.35
CA LYS A 326 -12.01 13.75 -3.64
C LYS A 326 -12.88 12.50 -3.67
N ILE A 327 -12.74 11.62 -2.69
CA ILE A 327 -13.42 10.32 -2.68
C ILE A 327 -14.49 10.31 -1.60
N GLN A 328 -15.73 10.04 -2.01
CA GLN A 328 -16.84 9.80 -1.10
C GLN A 328 -17.51 8.47 -1.49
N HIS A 329 -17.22 7.41 -0.74
CA HIS A 329 -17.74 6.08 -1.01
C HIS A 329 -17.95 5.31 0.31
N LYS A 330 -18.93 4.41 0.35
CA LYS A 330 -19.29 3.64 1.57
C LYS A 330 -18.16 2.78 2.14
N ASN A 331 -17.20 2.38 1.31
CA ASN A 331 -16.07 1.52 1.69
C ASN A 331 -14.75 2.30 1.85
N VAL A 332 -14.79 3.63 1.81
CA VAL A 332 -13.60 4.49 2.01
C VAL A 332 -13.86 5.36 3.23
N VAL A 333 -12.86 5.50 4.10
CA VAL A 333 -13.00 6.33 5.30
C VAL A 333 -13.43 7.73 4.91
N ARG A 334 -14.49 8.23 5.56
CA ARG A 334 -15.04 9.55 5.27
C ARG A 334 -14.00 10.61 5.63
N PHE A 335 -13.61 11.45 4.68
CA PHE A 335 -12.84 12.65 4.95
C PHE A 335 -13.73 13.69 5.63
N PHE A 336 -13.21 14.33 6.68
CA PHE A 336 -13.85 15.51 7.31
C PHE A 336 -13.04 16.77 7.07
N GLY A 337 -11.71 16.63 7.06
CA GLY A 337 -10.86 17.80 6.97
C GLY A 337 -9.38 17.53 7.13
N ALA A 338 -8.56 18.55 6.87
CA ALA A 338 -7.15 18.55 7.23
C ALA A 338 -6.65 19.96 7.56
N CYS A 339 -5.58 20.04 8.35
CA CYS A 339 -4.76 21.24 8.52
C CYS A 339 -3.36 20.96 7.98
N THR A 340 -2.85 21.92 7.21
CA THR A 340 -1.54 21.88 6.55
C THR A 340 -0.67 23.06 6.96
N LYS A 341 -1.02 23.74 8.06
CA LYS A 341 -0.33 24.94 8.53
C LYS A 341 0.68 24.55 9.60
N PRO A 342 1.99 24.80 9.41
CA PRO A 342 2.96 24.61 10.48
C PRO A 342 2.55 25.37 11.77
N PRO A 343 2.76 24.81 12.95
CA PRO A 343 3.33 23.47 13.23
C PRO A 343 2.29 22.32 13.10
N ASN A 344 1.03 22.65 12.85
CA ASN A 344 -0.10 21.72 12.92
C ASN A 344 -0.41 21.07 11.55
N HIS A 345 0.08 19.85 11.36
CA HIS A 345 -0.29 19.01 10.23
C HIS A 345 -1.18 17.88 10.72
N TYR A 346 -2.47 17.90 10.37
CA TYR A 346 -3.38 16.82 10.76
C TYR A 346 -4.46 16.55 9.71
N LEU A 347 -4.93 15.31 9.66
CA LEU A 347 -5.98 14.79 8.79
C LEU A 347 -7.08 14.19 9.67
N ILE A 348 -8.32 14.55 9.42
CA ILE A 348 -9.50 14.13 10.17
C ILE A 348 -10.35 13.24 9.26
N THR A 349 -10.59 12.01 9.71
CA THR A 349 -11.42 11.02 9.02
C THR A 349 -12.43 10.38 9.97
N GLY A 350 -13.46 9.74 9.41
CA GLY A 350 -14.42 8.96 10.20
C GLY A 350 -13.77 7.72 10.79
N ILE A 351 -14.23 7.32 11.97
CA ILE A 351 -13.93 6.00 12.53
C ILE A 351 -14.87 5.00 11.89
N ASN A 352 -14.32 4.11 11.07
CA ASN A 352 -15.05 2.91 10.68
C ASN A 352 -14.90 1.92 11.84
N ASN A 353 -16.02 1.53 12.45
CA ASN A 353 -16.04 0.38 13.34
C ASN A 353 -15.77 -0.85 12.46
N PHE A 354 -14.55 -1.39 12.56
CA PHE A 354 -14.16 -2.62 11.88
C PHE A 354 -14.80 -3.84 12.55
#